data_AF-A0ABD2LV52-F1
#
_entry.id   AF-A0ABD2LV52-F1
#
_cell.length_a   1.000
_cell.length_b   1.000
_cell.length_c   1.000
_cell.angle_alpha   90.00
_cell.angle_beta   90.00
_cell.angle_gamma   90.00
#
_symmetry.space_group_name_H-M   'P 1'
#
loop_
_entity.id
_entity.type
_entity.pdbx_description
1 polymer ?
#
loop_
_entity_poly.entity_id
_entity_poly.type
_entity_poly.pdbx_seq_one_letter_code
_entity_poly.pdbx_strand_id
1 'polypeptide(L)'
;MGSSERLMLVSSLNPEGMEKENGGKKGTDEFESSQTNGVKNGGISTTDSTIFMRRFIREITDLIQSIVGLICARFCRDFYAISDAAEAIERVHVGIEYVPNFRIRFWIKRTWSRIVCSCPADRSQIILAFLKRVTKHMQKRLVEQWELVKARQSPEEETEPTEEEMVAESTMSLFSRECASFASTFILGESFSPKNVKKEAIVSQIAQILLVDKELFLDMLGLLAKLIICSDSQAAVKCIPILNVITLNYATSFDEQTAVQMLIHALQSLQMYVSDELAAGPILTLIFNIYSTFRPKYPALLEVLRQVPNSMPENVEQFDQRIITTIQNEEEGKMHDKIKRDLMRKVLISRKVKIHHGQKSSNGTEEDGEMD
;
A
#
# COMPACT_ATOMS: atom_id res chain seq x y z
N MET A 1 -56.01 -35.86 -4.11
CA MET A 1 -55.87 -37.05 -3.26
C MET A 1 -54.39 -37.42 -3.34
N GLY A 2 -53.51 -36.95 -2.43
CA GLY A 2 -53.24 -37.53 -1.10
C GLY A 2 -52.38 -38.80 -1.29
N SER A 3 -51.15 -38.98 -0.82
CA SER A 3 -50.37 -38.48 0.33
C SER A 3 -48.87 -38.62 -0.01
N SER A 4 -47.93 -37.72 0.30
CA SER A 4 -47.26 -37.42 1.59
C SER A 4 -46.71 -38.65 2.34
N GLU A 5 -45.37 -38.80 2.37
CA GLU A 5 -44.56 -39.05 3.59
C GLU A 5 -43.04 -39.02 3.30
N ARG A 6 -42.36 -37.98 3.81
CA ARG A 6 -41.33 -38.01 4.88
C ARG A 6 -39.98 -38.65 4.51
N LEU A 7 -39.01 -37.80 4.20
CA LEU A 7 -37.61 -38.07 4.51
C LEU A 7 -37.22 -37.27 5.76
N MET A 8 -36.70 -37.99 6.75
CA MET A 8 -36.38 -37.48 8.08
C MET A 8 -35.15 -36.59 8.10
N LEU A 9 -35.31 -35.43 8.75
CA LEU A 9 -34.25 -34.66 9.38
C LEU A 9 -33.65 -35.48 10.53
N VAL A 10 -32.34 -35.65 10.55
CA VAL A 10 -31.59 -35.97 11.78
C VAL A 10 -30.58 -34.86 12.01
N SER A 11 -30.89 -34.04 13.00
CA SER A 11 -30.04 -33.07 13.67
C SER A 11 -29.31 -33.76 14.82
N SER A 12 -27.98 -33.60 14.91
CA SER A 12 -27.23 -33.67 16.18
C SER A 12 -25.92 -32.87 16.08
N LEU A 13 -25.92 -31.70 16.71
CA LEU A 13 -24.76 -31.06 17.35
C LEU A 13 -24.27 -32.04 18.45
N ASN A 14 -23.04 -32.10 18.97
CA ASN A 14 -22.01 -31.08 19.24
C ASN A 14 -20.69 -31.83 19.67
N PRO A 15 -19.68 -31.23 20.33
CA PRO A 15 -18.28 -31.25 19.88
C PRO A 15 -17.29 -31.92 20.87
N GLU A 16 -16.11 -32.35 20.43
CA GLU A 16 -14.95 -32.53 21.32
C GLU A 16 -13.67 -32.80 20.51
N GLY A 17 -12.56 -32.15 20.86
CA GLY A 17 -11.21 -32.58 20.46
C GLY A 17 -10.44 -31.67 19.51
N MET A 18 -10.17 -30.42 19.90
CA MET A 18 -9.01 -29.65 19.41
C MET A 18 -7.99 -29.58 20.55
N GLU A 19 -6.74 -30.00 20.29
CA GLU A 19 -5.52 -29.31 20.74
C GLU A 19 -4.25 -30.03 20.25
N LYS A 20 -3.44 -29.33 19.42
CA LYS A 20 -2.10 -28.85 19.77
C LYS A 20 -1.39 -28.32 18.51
N GLU A 21 -1.24 -27.00 18.41
CA GLU A 21 -0.03 -26.43 17.83
C GLU A 21 0.29 -25.09 18.48
N ASN A 22 1.53 -25.00 18.96
CA ASN A 22 2.07 -23.94 19.79
C ASN A 22 2.56 -22.74 18.96
N GLY A 23 2.32 -21.54 19.50
CA GLY A 23 3.38 -20.57 19.75
C GLY A 23 3.64 -19.48 18.69
N GLY A 24 3.22 -18.25 18.98
CA GLY A 24 3.64 -17.07 18.23
C GLY A 24 2.98 -15.75 18.60
N LYS A 25 3.23 -15.28 19.84
CA LYS A 25 3.09 -13.91 20.40
C LYS A 25 2.21 -12.89 19.63
N LYS A 26 1.06 -12.56 20.22
CA LYS A 26 0.36 -11.27 20.03
C LYS A 26 0.53 -10.45 21.30
N GLY A 27 1.14 -9.27 21.18
CA GLY A 27 1.12 -8.25 22.23
C GLY A 27 -0.30 -7.73 22.40
N THR A 28 -0.79 -7.83 23.62
CA THR A 28 -1.98 -7.14 24.11
C THR A 28 -1.52 -5.92 24.86
N ASP A 29 -1.95 -4.75 24.39
CA ASP A 29 -1.78 -3.49 25.10
C ASP A 29 -2.54 -3.55 26.43
N GLU A 30 -1.77 -3.48 27.50
CA GLU A 30 -2.22 -3.13 28.84
C GLU A 30 -2.64 -1.67 28.84
N PHE A 31 -3.90 -1.37 29.14
CA PHE A 31 -4.24 -0.12 29.81
C PHE A 31 -5.48 -0.33 30.70
N GLU A 32 -5.34 0.14 31.94
CA GLU A 32 -6.33 0.26 33.00
C GLU A 32 -6.65 -0.99 33.85
N SER A 33 -5.77 -1.22 34.84
CA SER A 33 -6.21 -1.69 36.16
C SER A 33 -6.35 -0.49 37.10
N SER A 34 -7.55 -0.20 37.59
CA SER A 34 -7.76 0.36 38.93
C SER A 34 -9.23 0.30 39.37
N GLN A 35 -9.41 -0.22 40.59
CA GLN A 35 -10.57 -0.12 41.48
C GLN A 35 -11.74 -1.08 41.26
N THR A 36 -11.66 -2.23 41.94
CA THR A 36 -12.83 -2.91 42.49
C THR A 36 -12.88 -2.69 44.01
N ASN A 37 -13.90 -1.98 44.49
CA ASN A 37 -14.61 -2.32 45.72
C ASN A 37 -15.83 -1.41 45.90
N GLY A 38 -17.02 -1.99 45.86
CA GLY A 38 -18.27 -1.30 46.21
C GLY A 38 -19.49 -1.86 45.50
N VAL A 39 -20.09 -2.91 46.08
CA VAL A 39 -21.45 -3.34 45.74
C VAL A 39 -22.41 -2.18 46.03
N LYS A 40 -23.14 -1.69 45.02
CA LYS A 40 -24.43 -0.95 45.17
C LYS A 40 -25.18 -0.82 43.83
N ASN A 41 -26.37 -1.42 43.81
CA ASN A 41 -27.58 -1.14 43.02
C ASN A 41 -27.50 -0.96 41.49
N GLY A 42 -28.25 -1.82 40.79
CA GLY A 42 -28.41 -1.87 39.34
C GLY A 42 -29.15 -0.67 38.73
N GLY A 43 -28.38 0.37 38.43
CA GLY A 43 -28.62 1.24 37.28
C GLY A 43 -27.38 1.17 36.40
N ILE A 44 -27.53 0.73 35.15
CA ILE A 44 -26.43 0.80 34.17
C ILE A 44 -26.03 2.28 34.06
N SER A 45 -24.79 2.62 34.40
CA SER A 45 -24.34 4.01 34.28
C SER A 45 -24.36 4.42 32.79
N THR A 46 -24.56 5.70 32.50
CA THR A 46 -24.55 6.22 31.12
C THR A 46 -23.23 5.92 30.40
N THR A 47 -22.14 5.83 31.17
CA THR A 47 -20.80 5.39 30.72
C THR A 47 -20.82 3.94 30.25
N ASP A 48 -21.42 3.02 31.01
CA ASP A 48 -21.52 1.60 30.65
C ASP A 48 -22.39 1.39 29.40
N SER A 49 -23.49 2.14 29.30
CA SER A 49 -24.36 2.11 28.12
C SER A 49 -23.63 2.58 26.85
N THR A 50 -22.80 3.63 26.97
CA THR A 50 -22.02 4.15 25.85
C THR A 50 -20.95 3.17 25.38
N ILE A 51 -20.25 2.53 26.32
CA ILE A 51 -19.26 1.49 26.01
C ILE A 51 -19.93 0.31 25.32
N PHE A 52 -21.08 -0.14 25.83
CA PHE A 52 -21.87 -1.20 25.22
C PHE A 52 -22.30 -0.86 23.79
N MET A 53 -22.86 0.33 23.57
CA MET A 53 -23.28 0.78 22.24
C MET A 53 -22.11 0.85 21.24
N ARG A 54 -20.95 1.39 21.66
CA ARG A 54 -19.74 1.44 20.82
C ARG A 54 -19.26 0.04 20.43
N ARG A 55 -19.27 -0.90 21.40
CA ARG A 55 -18.91 -2.29 21.17
C ARG A 55 -19.88 -2.97 20.21
N PHE A 56 -21.18 -2.81 20.42
CA PHE A 56 -22.21 -3.37 19.54
C PHE A 56 -22.07 -2.87 18.10
N ILE A 57 -21.93 -1.55 17.89
CA ILE A 57 -21.74 -0.96 16.55
C ILE A 57 -20.47 -1.51 15.89
N ARG A 58 -19.38 -1.65 16.65
CA ARG A 58 -18.13 -2.23 16.14
C ARG A 58 -18.32 -3.68 15.69
N GLU A 59 -18.92 -4.51 16.54
CA GLU A 59 -19.12 -5.94 16.29
C GLU A 59 -20.06 -6.19 15.10
N ILE A 60 -21.21 -5.50 15.06
CA ILE A 60 -22.16 -5.67 13.96
C ILE A 60 -21.54 -5.23 12.62
N THR A 61 -20.77 -4.14 12.61
CA THR A 61 -20.08 -3.68 11.40
C THR A 61 -19.02 -4.68 10.97
N ASP A 62 -18.22 -5.22 11.90
CA ASP A 62 -17.20 -6.23 11.60
C ASP A 62 -17.80 -7.51 11.02
N LEU A 63 -18.95 -7.94 11.56
CA LEU A 63 -19.70 -9.10 11.08
C LEU A 63 -20.25 -8.86 9.67
N ILE A 64 -20.90 -7.72 9.42
CA ILE A 64 -21.44 -7.36 8.09
C ILE A 64 -20.31 -7.36 7.04
N GLN A 65 -19.20 -6.67 7.32
CA GLN A 65 -18.05 -6.62 6.42
C GLN A 65 -17.51 -8.01 6.07
N SER A 66 -17.46 -8.89 7.08
CA SER A 66 -16.94 -10.24 6.94
C SER A 66 -17.90 -11.14 6.15
N ILE A 67 -19.21 -11.07 6.44
CA ILE A 67 -20.24 -11.84 5.73
C ILE A 67 -20.26 -11.44 4.25
N VAL A 68 -20.32 -10.14 3.95
CA VAL A 68 -20.34 -9.65 2.55
C VAL A 68 -19.09 -10.12 1.81
N GLY A 69 -17.91 -9.95 2.40
CA GLY A 69 -16.66 -10.39 1.79
C GLY A 69 -16.58 -11.91 1.57
N LEU A 70 -17.02 -12.70 2.55
CA LEU A 70 -17.00 -14.15 2.48
C LEU A 70 -18.00 -14.69 1.46
N ILE A 71 -19.18 -14.08 1.32
CA ILE A 71 -20.15 -14.46 0.27
C ILE A 71 -19.50 -14.31 -1.10
N CYS A 72 -18.88 -13.16 -1.38
CA CYS A 72 -18.21 -12.91 -2.65
C CYS A 72 -17.05 -13.89 -2.89
N ALA A 73 -16.28 -14.22 -1.85
CA ALA A 73 -15.10 -15.07 -1.97
C ALA A 73 -15.39 -16.57 -2.01
N ARG A 74 -16.41 -17.05 -1.29
CA ARG A 74 -16.72 -18.48 -1.14
C ARG A 74 -17.81 -18.95 -2.07
N PHE A 75 -18.72 -18.06 -2.46
CA PHE A 75 -19.83 -18.35 -3.38
C PHE A 75 -19.70 -17.51 -4.65
N CYS A 76 -18.47 -17.26 -5.13
CA CYS A 76 -18.22 -16.34 -6.25
C CYS A 76 -19.05 -16.69 -7.50
N ARG A 77 -19.09 -17.95 -7.89
CA ARG A 77 -19.86 -18.38 -9.08
C ARG A 77 -21.34 -18.05 -8.97
N ASP A 78 -21.93 -18.30 -7.81
CA ASP A 78 -23.36 -18.10 -7.58
C ASP A 78 -23.66 -16.61 -7.40
N PHE A 79 -22.89 -15.90 -6.56
CA PHE A 79 -23.08 -14.49 -6.26
C PHE A 79 -22.97 -13.60 -7.50
N TYR A 80 -21.92 -13.77 -8.32
CA TYR A 80 -21.75 -12.95 -9.52
C TYR A 80 -22.63 -13.39 -10.70
N ALA A 81 -23.39 -14.48 -10.57
CA ALA A 81 -24.42 -14.88 -11.53
C ALA A 81 -25.79 -14.25 -11.24
N ILE A 82 -26.00 -13.65 -10.07
CA ILE A 82 -27.27 -12.99 -9.71
C ILE A 82 -27.47 -11.74 -10.58
N SER A 83 -28.69 -11.51 -11.05
CA SER A 83 -29.03 -10.41 -11.96
C SER A 83 -28.76 -9.02 -11.40
N ASP A 84 -28.88 -8.82 -10.08
CA ASP A 84 -28.69 -7.55 -9.38
C ASP A 84 -27.34 -7.48 -8.64
N ALA A 85 -26.40 -8.39 -8.90
CA ALA A 85 -25.10 -8.44 -8.23
C ALA A 85 -24.34 -7.11 -8.34
N ALA A 86 -24.35 -6.48 -9.53
CA ALA A 86 -23.71 -5.18 -9.73
C ALA A 86 -24.30 -4.09 -8.83
N GLU A 87 -25.63 -4.05 -8.69
CA GLU A 87 -26.32 -3.08 -7.83
C GLU A 87 -26.04 -3.37 -6.35
N ALA A 88 -26.06 -4.64 -5.94
CA ALA A 88 -25.72 -5.04 -4.58
C ALA A 88 -24.28 -4.64 -4.20
N ILE A 89 -23.33 -4.77 -5.14
CA ILE A 89 -21.93 -4.35 -4.96
C ILE A 89 -21.83 -2.83 -4.81
N GLU A 90 -22.52 -2.05 -5.65
CA GLU A 90 -22.51 -0.58 -5.54
C GLU A 90 -23.03 -0.10 -4.17
N ARG A 91 -24.01 -0.79 -3.58
CA ARG A 91 -24.55 -0.44 -2.25
C ARG A 91 -23.51 -0.53 -1.13
N VAL A 92 -22.45 -1.33 -1.28
CA VAL A 92 -21.34 -1.43 -0.31
C VAL A 92 -20.57 -0.11 -0.17
N HIS A 93 -20.61 0.77 -1.19
CA HIS A 93 -19.93 2.06 -1.16
C HIS A 93 -20.81 3.20 -0.62
N VAL A 94 -22.12 3.00 -0.42
CA VAL A 94 -23.02 4.09 0.01
C VAL A 94 -22.64 4.60 1.39
N GLY A 95 -22.42 5.92 1.51
CA GLY A 95 -22.07 6.58 2.77
C GLY A 95 -20.64 6.31 3.28
N ILE A 96 -19.75 5.78 2.44
CA ILE A 96 -18.39 5.43 2.85
C ILE A 96 -17.56 6.64 3.28
N GLU A 97 -17.88 7.83 2.77
CA GLU A 97 -17.30 9.11 3.17
C GLU A 97 -17.46 9.41 4.66
N TYR A 98 -18.49 8.86 5.32
CA TYR A 98 -18.75 9.03 6.75
C TYR A 98 -18.06 7.99 7.62
N VAL A 99 -17.48 6.93 7.03
CA VAL A 99 -16.77 5.90 7.80
C VAL A 99 -15.49 6.49 8.38
N PRO A 100 -15.15 6.31 9.67
CA PRO A 100 -13.91 6.82 10.26
C PRO A 100 -12.62 6.20 9.68
N ASN A 101 -11.50 6.93 9.74
CA ASN A 101 -10.20 6.47 9.20
C ASN A 101 -9.71 5.15 9.80
N PHE A 102 -9.87 4.97 11.12
CA PHE A 102 -9.46 3.73 11.77
C PHE A 102 -10.32 2.51 11.35
N ARG A 103 -11.48 2.74 10.70
CA ARG A 103 -12.43 1.72 10.26
C ARG A 103 -12.37 1.43 8.76
N ILE A 104 -12.06 2.41 7.92
CA ILE A 104 -12.11 2.25 6.46
C ILE A 104 -11.18 1.13 5.96
N ARG A 105 -10.04 0.91 6.64
CA ARG A 105 -9.11 -0.17 6.33
C ARG A 105 -9.75 -1.57 6.34
N PHE A 106 -10.76 -1.78 7.19
CA PHE A 106 -11.45 -3.07 7.27
C PHE A 106 -12.41 -3.27 6.10
N TRP A 107 -13.03 -2.20 5.58
CA TRP A 107 -13.80 -2.27 4.34
C TRP A 107 -12.92 -2.66 3.16
N ILE A 108 -11.74 -2.04 3.02
CA ILE A 108 -10.77 -2.39 1.96
C ILE A 108 -10.42 -3.88 2.05
N LYS A 109 -9.97 -4.33 3.22
CA LYS A 109 -9.42 -5.67 3.41
C LYS A 109 -10.47 -6.78 3.40
N ARG A 110 -11.54 -6.61 4.17
CA ARG A 110 -12.54 -7.66 4.41
C ARG A 110 -13.60 -7.67 3.32
N THR A 111 -13.83 -6.55 2.64
CA THR A 111 -14.95 -6.42 1.71
C THR A 111 -14.49 -6.10 0.29
N TRP A 112 -13.88 -4.95 0.03
CA TRP A 112 -13.57 -4.50 -1.33
C TRP A 112 -12.57 -5.41 -2.03
N SER A 113 -11.50 -5.79 -1.34
CA SER A 113 -10.51 -6.73 -1.86
C SER A 113 -11.17 -8.06 -2.22
N ARG A 114 -12.12 -8.55 -1.40
CA ARG A 114 -12.85 -9.80 -1.66
C ARG A 114 -13.80 -9.68 -2.85
N ILE A 115 -14.55 -8.57 -2.94
CA ILE A 115 -15.45 -8.27 -4.07
C ILE A 115 -14.66 -8.18 -5.38
N VAL A 116 -13.48 -7.57 -5.37
CA VAL A 116 -12.71 -7.37 -6.59
C VAL A 116 -11.97 -8.65 -6.95
N CYS A 117 -11.16 -9.18 -6.03
CA CYS A 117 -10.20 -10.24 -6.35
C CYS A 117 -10.83 -11.64 -6.44
N SER A 118 -12.07 -11.82 -5.96
CA SER A 118 -12.80 -13.09 -6.10
C SER A 118 -13.77 -13.12 -7.29
N CYS A 119 -13.89 -12.02 -8.02
CA CYS A 119 -14.78 -11.94 -9.17
C CYS A 119 -14.26 -12.84 -10.32
N PRO A 120 -15.06 -13.78 -10.84
CA PRO A 120 -14.70 -14.58 -11.99
C PRO A 120 -14.36 -13.69 -13.20
N ALA A 121 -13.33 -14.07 -13.95
CA ALA A 121 -12.81 -13.27 -15.07
C ALA A 121 -13.90 -12.97 -16.14
N ASP A 122 -14.76 -13.95 -16.42
CA ASP A 122 -15.91 -13.86 -17.33
C ASP A 122 -17.03 -12.92 -16.86
N ARG A 123 -17.00 -12.53 -15.57
CA ARG A 123 -17.97 -11.61 -14.95
C ARG A 123 -17.36 -10.29 -14.50
N SER A 124 -16.05 -10.08 -14.69
CA SER A 124 -15.29 -8.93 -14.20
C SER A 124 -15.90 -7.54 -14.51
N GLN A 125 -16.63 -7.39 -15.61
CA GLN A 125 -17.24 -6.10 -15.98
C GLN A 125 -18.24 -5.56 -14.94
N ILE A 126 -18.90 -6.43 -14.17
CA ILE A 126 -19.89 -6.02 -13.17
C ILE A 126 -19.27 -5.23 -12.00
N ILE A 127 -17.96 -5.37 -11.77
CA ILE A 127 -17.26 -4.67 -10.68
C ILE A 127 -16.51 -3.42 -11.16
N LEU A 128 -16.52 -3.11 -12.46
CA LEU A 128 -15.70 -2.02 -13.02
C LEU A 128 -16.08 -0.66 -12.42
N ALA A 129 -17.38 -0.34 -12.37
CA ALA A 129 -17.87 0.91 -11.80
C ALA A 129 -17.50 1.04 -10.31
N PHE A 130 -17.70 -0.03 -9.56
CA PHE A 130 -17.35 -0.11 -8.14
C PHE A 130 -15.85 0.10 -7.94
N LEU A 131 -15.02 -0.56 -8.73
CA LEU A 131 -13.57 -0.48 -8.66
C LEU A 131 -13.07 0.94 -8.94
N LYS A 132 -13.58 1.61 -9.99
CA LYS A 132 -13.28 3.03 -10.24
C LYS A 132 -13.64 3.90 -9.03
N ARG A 133 -14.82 3.69 -8.47
CA ARG A 133 -15.34 4.47 -7.33
C ARG A 133 -14.46 4.29 -6.08
N VAL A 134 -14.15 3.05 -5.67
CA VAL A 134 -13.30 2.81 -4.50
C VAL A 134 -11.88 3.30 -4.71
N THR A 135 -11.32 3.19 -5.92
CA THR A 135 -9.97 3.68 -6.23
C THR A 135 -9.89 5.19 -6.14
N LYS A 136 -10.88 5.92 -6.68
CA LYS A 136 -10.98 7.38 -6.52
C LYS A 136 -11.20 7.77 -5.05
N HIS A 137 -12.04 7.03 -4.31
CA HIS A 137 -12.26 7.28 -2.89
C HIS A 137 -10.96 7.12 -2.08
N MET A 138 -10.21 6.04 -2.29
CA MET A 138 -8.92 5.81 -1.62
C MET A 138 -7.92 6.93 -1.95
N GLN A 139 -7.82 7.34 -3.21
CA GLN A 139 -6.95 8.45 -3.61
C GLN A 139 -7.30 9.75 -2.90
N LYS A 140 -8.57 10.17 -2.98
CA LYS A 140 -9.05 11.41 -2.35
C LYS A 140 -8.74 11.39 -0.86
N ARG A 141 -9.08 10.29 -0.18
CA ARG A 141 -8.90 10.13 1.25
C ARG A 141 -7.43 10.10 1.66
N LEU A 142 -6.56 9.42 0.90
CA LEU A 142 -5.12 9.42 1.17
C LEU A 142 -4.56 10.83 1.15
N VAL A 143 -4.89 11.62 0.12
CA VAL A 143 -4.41 13.00 -0.01
C VAL A 143 -4.93 13.86 1.14
N GLU A 144 -6.25 13.91 1.33
CA GLU A 144 -6.86 14.77 2.35
C GLU A 144 -6.34 14.46 3.76
N GLN A 145 -6.23 13.19 4.10
CA GLN A 145 -5.87 12.80 5.47
C GLN A 145 -4.37 12.91 5.73
N TRP A 146 -3.49 12.64 4.76
CA TRP A 146 -2.06 12.91 4.94
C TRP A 146 -1.77 14.40 5.05
N GLU A 147 -2.48 15.27 4.31
CA GLU A 147 -2.36 16.72 4.48
C GLU A 147 -2.82 17.16 5.88
N LEU A 148 -3.89 16.56 6.42
CA LEU A 148 -4.30 16.82 7.81
C LEU A 148 -3.28 16.35 8.85
N VAL A 149 -2.62 15.21 8.63
CA VAL A 149 -1.54 14.74 9.52
C VAL A 149 -0.37 15.72 9.50
N LYS A 150 0.09 16.13 8.30
CA LYS A 150 1.17 17.12 8.15
C LYS A 150 0.82 18.47 8.78
N ALA A 151 -0.42 18.93 8.64
CA ALA A 151 -0.87 20.20 9.20
C ALA A 151 -0.99 20.19 10.74
N ARG A 152 -1.09 19.01 11.36
CA ARG A 152 -1.12 18.86 12.82
C ARG A 152 0.27 18.87 13.45
N GLN A 153 1.27 18.37 12.73
CA GLN A 153 2.65 18.32 13.18
C GLN A 153 3.14 19.73 13.54
N SER A 154 3.67 19.88 14.75
CA SER A 154 4.26 21.14 15.23
C SER A 154 5.30 21.65 14.23
N PRO A 155 5.29 22.94 13.85
CA PRO A 155 6.33 23.52 13.01
C PRO A 155 7.68 23.61 13.73
N GLU A 156 7.72 23.42 15.05
CA GLU A 156 8.94 23.38 15.84
C GLU A 156 9.45 21.93 15.93
N GLU A 157 10.48 21.61 15.13
CA GLU A 157 11.10 20.28 15.02
C GLU A 157 11.61 19.69 16.36
N GLU A 158 11.73 20.53 17.41
CA GLU A 158 12.20 20.13 18.74
C GLU A 158 11.09 19.71 19.71
N THR A 159 9.81 19.84 19.33
CA THR A 159 8.70 19.40 20.22
C THR A 159 8.42 17.91 20.03
N GLU A 160 8.37 17.15 21.12
CA GLU A 160 7.95 15.75 21.06
C GLU A 160 6.51 15.64 20.52
N PRO A 161 6.25 14.69 19.60
CA PRO A 161 4.91 14.50 19.04
C PRO A 161 3.93 14.07 20.12
N THR A 162 2.76 14.69 20.13
CA THR A 162 1.65 14.33 21.02
C THR A 162 1.12 12.94 20.71
N GLU A 163 0.47 12.30 21.69
CA GLU A 163 -0.19 11.01 21.49
C GLU A 163 -1.22 11.05 20.36
N GLU A 164 -1.95 12.17 20.22
CA GLU A 164 -2.95 12.35 19.16
C GLU A 164 -2.32 12.39 17.76
N GLU A 165 -1.17 13.04 17.61
CA GLU A 165 -0.42 13.08 16.35
C GLU A 165 0.12 11.69 15.99
N MET A 166 0.72 10.98 16.96
CA MET A 166 1.22 9.63 16.75
C MET A 166 0.11 8.66 16.35
N VAL A 167 -1.06 8.75 17.01
CA VAL A 167 -2.23 7.92 16.68
C VAL A 167 -2.77 8.26 15.28
N ALA A 168 -2.81 9.54 14.90
CA ALA A 168 -3.26 9.97 13.58
C ALA A 168 -2.32 9.45 12.47
N GLU A 169 -1.01 9.62 12.64
CA GLU A 169 0.00 9.14 11.70
C GLU A 169 0.01 7.61 11.58
N SER A 170 -0.04 6.90 12.71
CA SER A 170 -0.11 5.43 12.74
C SER A 170 -1.38 4.92 12.04
N THR A 171 -2.52 5.56 12.28
CA THR A 171 -3.79 5.23 11.60
C THR A 171 -3.67 5.42 10.09
N MET A 172 -3.06 6.53 9.65
CA MET A 172 -2.86 6.83 8.23
C MET A 172 -1.86 5.91 7.55
N SER A 173 -0.80 5.51 8.25
CA SER A 173 0.15 4.50 7.78
C SER A 173 -0.55 3.16 7.57
N LEU A 174 -1.37 2.70 8.52
CA LEU A 174 -2.14 1.46 8.38
C LEU A 174 -3.12 1.52 7.20
N PHE A 175 -3.78 2.66 6.99
CA PHE A 175 -4.66 2.86 5.84
C PHE A 175 -3.90 2.81 4.51
N SER A 176 -2.75 3.48 4.43
CA SER A 176 -1.88 3.50 3.24
C SER A 176 -1.40 2.10 2.87
N ARG A 177 -0.96 1.32 3.87
CA ARG A 177 -0.53 -0.08 3.69
C ARG A 177 -1.65 -0.99 3.22
N GLU A 178 -2.89 -0.78 3.68
CA GLU A 178 -4.04 -1.56 3.23
C GLU A 178 -4.48 -1.16 1.80
N CYS A 179 -4.39 0.11 1.42
CA CYS A 179 -4.57 0.54 0.02
C CYS A 179 -3.53 -0.08 -0.92
N ALA A 180 -2.25 -0.06 -0.52
CA ALA A 180 -1.17 -0.70 -1.27
C ALA A 180 -1.37 -2.22 -1.37
N SER A 181 -1.87 -2.86 -0.30
CA SER A 181 -2.18 -4.29 -0.30
C SER A 181 -3.34 -4.61 -1.23
N PHE A 182 -4.39 -3.79 -1.25
CA PHE A 182 -5.49 -3.92 -2.21
C PHE A 182 -4.99 -3.84 -3.66
N ALA A 183 -4.20 -2.82 -3.99
CA ALA A 183 -3.65 -2.65 -5.34
C ALA A 183 -2.74 -3.83 -5.72
N SER A 184 -1.92 -4.31 -4.77
CA SER A 184 -1.05 -5.47 -4.97
C SER A 184 -1.86 -6.72 -5.26
N THR A 185 -2.87 -7.03 -4.45
CA THR A 185 -3.69 -8.23 -4.64
C THR A 185 -4.48 -8.17 -5.95
N PHE A 186 -5.02 -7.00 -6.29
CA PHE A 186 -5.74 -6.81 -7.54
C PHE A 186 -4.83 -7.03 -8.75
N ILE A 187 -3.66 -6.40 -8.79
CA ILE A 187 -2.80 -6.40 -9.99
C ILE A 187 -1.90 -7.63 -10.08
N LEU A 188 -1.35 -8.09 -8.95
CA LEU A 188 -0.36 -9.17 -8.91
C LEU A 188 -0.97 -10.51 -8.45
N GLY A 189 -2.19 -10.50 -7.89
CA GLY A 189 -2.85 -11.68 -7.33
C GLY A 189 -2.42 -12.01 -5.89
N GLU A 190 -3.20 -12.84 -5.21
CA GLU A 190 -2.95 -13.25 -3.80
C GLU A 190 -1.68 -14.10 -3.63
N SER A 191 -1.25 -14.81 -4.67
CA SER A 191 -0.06 -15.67 -4.63
C SER A 191 1.26 -14.92 -4.86
N PHE A 192 1.22 -13.61 -5.10
CA PHE A 192 2.43 -12.84 -5.35
C PHE A 192 3.32 -12.79 -4.10
N SER A 193 4.59 -13.17 -4.27
CA SER A 193 5.62 -13.03 -3.26
C SER A 193 6.84 -12.29 -3.83
N PRO A 194 7.27 -11.17 -3.22
CA PRO A 194 8.48 -10.46 -3.62
C PRO A 194 9.75 -11.32 -3.57
N LYS A 195 9.73 -12.46 -2.86
CA LYS A 195 10.87 -13.39 -2.75
C LYS A 195 10.97 -14.38 -3.91
N ASN A 196 9.90 -14.55 -4.69
CA ASN A 196 9.80 -15.57 -5.75
C ASN A 196 9.77 -14.95 -7.17
N VAL A 197 10.39 -13.78 -7.36
CA VAL A 197 10.40 -12.97 -8.61
C VAL A 197 11.22 -13.63 -9.75
N LYS A 198 11.40 -14.95 -9.74
CA LYS A 198 12.17 -15.68 -10.77
C LYS A 198 11.41 -15.98 -12.06
N LYS A 199 10.19 -15.48 -12.22
CA LYS A 199 9.47 -15.44 -13.51
C LYS A 199 8.74 -14.10 -13.57
N GLU A 200 8.70 -13.51 -14.76
CA GLU A 200 7.90 -12.34 -15.13
C GLU A 200 6.67 -12.23 -14.21
N ALA A 201 6.62 -11.20 -13.37
CA ALA A 201 5.53 -11.07 -12.42
C ALA A 201 4.22 -10.94 -13.21
N ILE A 202 3.44 -12.02 -13.17
CA ILE A 202 2.24 -12.18 -13.99
C ILE A 202 1.16 -11.26 -13.43
N VAL A 203 0.63 -10.39 -14.28
CA VAL A 203 -0.56 -9.59 -13.96
C VAL A 203 -1.74 -10.55 -13.75
N SER A 204 -2.53 -10.35 -12.70
CA SER A 204 -3.71 -11.16 -12.43
C SER A 204 -4.69 -11.14 -13.63
N GLN A 205 -5.41 -12.23 -13.86
CA GLN A 205 -6.33 -12.32 -15.00
C GLN A 205 -7.41 -11.25 -14.97
N ILE A 206 -7.91 -10.91 -13.77
CA ILE A 206 -8.92 -9.86 -13.63
C ILE A 206 -8.34 -8.47 -13.94
N ALA A 207 -7.11 -8.18 -13.51
CA ALA A 207 -6.46 -6.93 -13.83
C ALA A 207 -6.14 -6.82 -15.33
N GLN A 208 -5.76 -7.91 -15.99
CA GLN A 208 -5.57 -7.94 -17.45
C GLN A 208 -6.82 -7.53 -18.22
N ILE A 209 -8.01 -7.92 -17.74
CA ILE A 209 -9.28 -7.57 -18.39
C ILE A 209 -9.67 -6.12 -18.06
N LEU A 210 -9.59 -5.73 -16.79
CA LEU A 210 -10.14 -4.45 -16.35
C LEU A 210 -9.21 -3.26 -16.62
N LEU A 211 -7.88 -3.43 -16.62
CA LEU A 211 -6.93 -2.35 -16.90
C LEU A 211 -6.86 -1.95 -18.39
N VAL A 212 -7.61 -2.63 -19.27
CA VAL A 212 -7.86 -2.14 -20.63
C VAL A 212 -8.69 -0.87 -20.62
N ASP A 213 -9.56 -0.69 -19.60
CA ASP A 213 -10.28 0.56 -19.41
C ASP A 213 -9.31 1.67 -18.99
N LYS A 214 -9.17 2.68 -19.86
CA LYS A 214 -8.22 3.78 -19.69
C LYS A 214 -8.46 4.58 -18.41
N GLU A 215 -9.72 4.80 -18.02
CA GLU A 215 -10.05 5.56 -16.83
C GLU A 215 -9.60 4.80 -15.57
N LEU A 216 -9.94 3.52 -15.46
CA LEU A 216 -9.51 2.69 -14.35
C LEU A 216 -7.98 2.58 -14.29
N PHE A 217 -7.33 2.40 -15.44
CA PHE A 217 -5.87 2.37 -15.51
C PHE A 217 -5.24 3.63 -14.92
N LEU A 218 -5.72 4.82 -15.33
CA LEU A 218 -5.24 6.09 -14.81
C LEU A 218 -5.59 6.29 -13.33
N ASP A 219 -6.77 5.87 -12.89
CA ASP A 219 -7.14 5.90 -11.47
C ASP A 219 -6.20 5.03 -10.63
N MET A 220 -5.88 3.81 -11.08
CA MET A 220 -4.95 2.93 -10.38
C MET A 220 -3.53 3.49 -10.36
N LEU A 221 -3.06 4.07 -11.46
CA LEU A 221 -1.78 4.77 -11.49
C LEU A 221 -1.75 5.97 -10.53
N GLY A 222 -2.83 6.75 -10.49
CA GLY A 222 -2.98 7.87 -9.56
C GLY A 222 -2.89 7.42 -8.10
N LEU A 223 -3.57 6.32 -7.75
CA LEU A 223 -3.47 5.71 -6.42
C LEU A 223 -2.04 5.30 -6.07
N LEU A 224 -1.38 4.56 -6.95
CA LEU A 224 0.00 4.11 -6.74
C LEU A 224 0.97 5.29 -6.61
N ALA A 225 0.80 6.33 -7.44
CA ALA A 225 1.59 7.56 -7.37
C ALA A 225 1.46 8.24 -6.02
N LYS A 226 0.24 8.32 -5.45
CA LYS A 226 0.03 8.87 -4.09
C LYS A 226 0.64 8.01 -2.99
N LEU A 227 0.61 6.68 -3.15
CA LEU A 227 1.17 5.76 -2.17
C LEU A 227 2.70 5.77 -2.13
N ILE A 228 3.39 5.97 -3.26
CA ILE A 228 4.87 6.03 -3.27
C ILE A 228 5.43 7.34 -2.71
N ILE A 229 4.64 8.41 -2.69
CA ILE A 229 5.03 9.73 -2.15
C ILE A 229 4.36 10.05 -0.79
N CYS A 230 3.58 9.13 -0.22
CA CYS A 230 3.05 9.32 1.13
C CYS A 230 4.16 9.08 2.17
N SER A 231 4.02 9.59 3.39
CA SER A 231 5.03 9.46 4.47
C SER A 231 5.04 8.08 5.16
N ASP A 232 4.82 7.00 4.41
CA ASP A 232 4.97 5.61 4.90
C ASP A 232 5.81 4.76 3.93
N SER A 233 7.08 4.52 4.28
CA SER A 233 8.02 3.81 3.41
C SER A 233 7.57 2.37 3.11
N GLN A 234 6.85 1.73 4.04
CA GLN A 234 6.34 0.37 3.85
C GLN A 234 5.25 0.29 2.77
N ALA A 235 4.33 1.27 2.74
CA ALA A 235 3.35 1.38 1.66
C ALA A 235 4.05 1.64 0.32
N ALA A 236 5.04 2.54 0.29
CA ALA A 236 5.80 2.85 -0.92
C ALA A 236 6.51 1.60 -1.48
N VAL A 237 7.27 0.87 -0.63
CA VAL A 237 7.98 -0.37 -1.01
C VAL A 237 7.02 -1.42 -1.56
N LYS A 238 5.82 -1.56 -0.98
CA LYS A 238 4.80 -2.49 -1.47
C LYS A 238 4.27 -2.13 -2.85
N CYS A 239 4.30 -0.85 -3.23
CA CYS A 239 3.86 -0.39 -4.55
C CYS A 239 4.91 -0.58 -5.65
N ILE A 240 6.20 -0.70 -5.30
CA ILE A 240 7.28 -0.80 -6.29
C ILE A 240 7.13 -1.99 -7.24
N PRO A 241 6.86 -3.23 -6.78
CA PRO A 241 6.66 -4.36 -7.69
C PRO A 241 5.45 -4.16 -8.62
N ILE A 242 4.39 -3.52 -8.12
CA ILE A 242 3.18 -3.21 -8.89
C ILE A 242 3.52 -2.27 -10.03
N LEU A 243 4.21 -1.17 -9.73
CA LEU A 243 4.59 -0.16 -10.72
C LEU A 243 5.57 -0.71 -11.76
N ASN A 244 6.49 -1.58 -11.38
CA ASN A 244 7.36 -2.27 -12.33
C ASN A 244 6.55 -3.14 -13.31
N VAL A 245 5.60 -3.92 -12.79
CA VAL A 245 4.73 -4.76 -13.62
C VAL A 245 3.88 -3.92 -14.56
N ILE A 246 3.28 -2.82 -14.08
CA ILE A 246 2.49 -1.92 -14.92
C ILE A 246 3.36 -1.29 -16.01
N THR A 247 4.55 -0.78 -15.64
CA THR A 247 5.48 -0.14 -16.57
C THR A 247 5.81 -1.07 -17.73
N LEU A 248 6.14 -2.33 -17.44
CA LEU A 248 6.57 -3.30 -18.44
C LEU A 248 5.40 -3.87 -19.27
N ASN A 249 4.29 -4.24 -18.62
CA ASN A 249 3.19 -4.94 -19.30
C ASN A 249 2.19 -4.00 -19.98
N TYR A 250 2.14 -2.73 -19.57
CA TYR A 250 1.20 -1.74 -20.10
C TYR A 250 1.91 -0.53 -20.70
N ALA A 251 3.17 -0.68 -21.14
CA ALA A 251 3.98 0.40 -21.71
C ALA A 251 3.26 1.17 -22.84
N THR A 252 2.46 0.49 -23.64
CA THR A 252 1.68 1.08 -24.75
C THR A 252 0.51 1.95 -24.28
N SER A 253 0.03 1.75 -23.06
CA SER A 253 -1.08 2.52 -22.45
C SER A 253 -0.63 3.88 -21.88
N PHE A 254 0.68 4.09 -21.70
CA PHE A 254 1.22 5.37 -21.26
C PHE A 254 1.30 6.36 -22.43
N ASP A 255 0.87 7.60 -22.17
CA ASP A 255 1.27 8.76 -22.95
C ASP A 255 2.52 9.42 -22.33
N GLU A 256 3.10 10.40 -23.03
CA GLU A 256 4.32 11.08 -22.60
C GLU A 256 4.15 11.74 -21.24
N GLN A 257 3.04 12.44 -21.03
CA GLN A 257 2.76 13.15 -19.78
C GLN A 257 2.67 12.17 -18.60
N THR A 258 1.98 11.05 -18.77
CA THR A 258 1.84 10.03 -17.73
C THR A 258 3.19 9.39 -17.40
N ALA A 259 4.02 9.08 -18.40
CA ALA A 259 5.36 8.53 -18.20
C ALA A 259 6.29 9.51 -17.45
N VAL A 260 6.27 10.79 -17.86
CA VAL A 260 7.02 11.87 -17.19
C VAL A 260 6.57 12.02 -15.73
N GLN A 261 5.27 12.09 -15.47
CA GLN A 261 4.75 12.19 -14.10
C GLN A 261 5.10 10.98 -13.25
N MET A 262 5.08 9.77 -13.81
CA MET A 262 5.49 8.57 -13.08
C MET A 262 6.97 8.62 -12.69
N LEU A 263 7.85 9.09 -13.59
CA LEU A 263 9.26 9.29 -13.29
C LEU A 263 9.47 10.33 -12.18
N ILE A 264 8.75 11.46 -12.24
CA ILE A 264 8.81 12.50 -11.20
C ILE A 264 8.40 11.94 -9.84
N HIS A 265 7.28 11.23 -9.74
CA HIS A 265 6.84 10.64 -8.46
C HIS A 265 7.84 9.60 -7.93
N ALA A 266 8.46 8.80 -8.80
CA ALA A 266 9.50 7.86 -8.39
C ALA A 266 10.77 8.58 -7.86
N LEU A 267 11.17 9.69 -8.49
CA LEU A 267 12.27 10.54 -8.02
C LEU A 267 11.95 11.22 -6.68
N GLN A 268 10.73 11.73 -6.51
CA GLN A 268 10.25 12.30 -5.24
C GLN A 268 10.26 11.25 -4.13
N SER A 269 9.80 10.02 -4.43
CA SER A 269 9.86 8.89 -3.50
C SER A 269 11.32 8.60 -3.08
N LEU A 270 12.27 8.63 -4.03
CA LEU A 270 13.69 8.46 -3.70
C LEU A 270 14.21 9.57 -2.79
N GLN A 271 13.81 10.82 -3.01
CA GLN A 271 14.22 11.95 -2.17
C GLN A 271 13.70 11.79 -0.73
N MET A 272 12.46 11.33 -0.56
CA MET A 272 11.89 11.06 0.76
C MET A 272 12.59 9.90 1.49
N TYR A 273 12.98 8.87 0.75
CA TYR A 273 13.46 7.61 1.31
C TYR A 273 14.93 7.30 1.04
N VAL A 274 15.74 8.31 0.73
CA VAL A 274 17.16 8.13 0.37
C VAL A 274 17.97 7.44 1.48
N SER A 275 17.62 7.69 2.74
CA SER A 275 18.26 7.13 3.92
C SER A 275 17.74 5.75 4.33
N ASP A 276 16.59 5.33 3.80
CA ASP A 276 16.00 4.01 4.06
C ASP A 276 16.53 3.00 3.02
N GLU A 277 17.52 2.20 3.39
CA GLU A 277 18.14 1.23 2.48
C GLU A 277 17.14 0.20 1.93
N LEU A 278 16.08 -0.13 2.69
CA LEU A 278 15.04 -1.07 2.27
C LEU A 278 14.15 -0.49 1.18
N ALA A 279 13.99 0.83 1.14
CA ALA A 279 13.19 1.55 0.16
C ALA A 279 14.01 2.08 -1.03
N ALA A 280 15.16 2.70 -0.77
CA ALA A 280 15.99 3.36 -1.79
C ALA A 280 16.41 2.40 -2.90
N GLY A 281 16.83 1.17 -2.57
CA GLY A 281 17.24 0.17 -3.55
C GLY A 281 16.12 -0.18 -4.55
N PRO A 282 14.95 -0.65 -4.09
CA PRO A 282 13.79 -0.89 -4.94
C PRO A 282 13.37 0.34 -5.76
N ILE A 283 13.35 1.55 -5.18
CA ILE A 283 12.97 2.78 -5.88
C ILE A 283 13.95 3.11 -7.02
N LEU A 284 15.26 2.97 -6.80
CA LEU A 284 16.27 3.13 -7.87
C LEU A 284 16.04 2.17 -9.04
N THR A 285 15.60 0.95 -8.74
CA THR A 285 15.25 -0.04 -9.77
C THR A 285 14.00 0.38 -10.55
N LEU A 286 13.00 0.91 -9.85
CA LEU A 286 11.79 1.44 -10.48
C LEU A 286 12.10 2.61 -11.41
N ILE A 287 12.90 3.59 -10.95
CA ILE A 287 13.32 4.74 -11.76
C ILE A 287 14.03 4.27 -13.03
N PHE A 288 14.94 3.30 -12.89
CA PHE A 288 15.61 2.69 -14.04
C PHE A 288 14.59 2.10 -15.03
N ASN A 289 13.66 1.26 -14.55
CA ASN A 289 12.71 0.57 -15.42
C ASN A 289 11.74 1.54 -16.11
N ILE A 290 11.27 2.59 -15.42
CA ILE A 290 10.45 3.65 -16.02
C ILE A 290 11.26 4.33 -17.13
N TYR A 291 12.49 4.75 -16.83
CA TYR A 291 13.33 5.45 -17.78
C TYR A 291 13.63 4.58 -19.00
N SER A 292 14.14 3.37 -18.82
CA SER A 292 14.52 2.49 -19.92
C SER A 292 13.33 2.12 -20.81
N THR A 293 12.16 1.84 -20.22
CA THR A 293 10.95 1.46 -20.96
C THR A 293 10.45 2.59 -21.84
N PHE A 294 10.44 3.83 -21.34
CA PHE A 294 9.77 4.94 -21.99
C PHE A 294 10.71 5.88 -22.76
N ARG A 295 12.00 5.94 -22.41
CA ARG A 295 12.99 6.83 -23.04
C ARG A 295 13.10 6.71 -24.57
N PRO A 296 12.97 5.53 -25.20
CA PRO A 296 12.98 5.42 -26.66
C PRO A 296 11.83 6.17 -27.35
N LYS A 297 10.68 6.29 -26.66
CA LYS A 297 9.46 6.92 -27.18
C LYS A 297 9.32 8.38 -26.73
N TYR A 298 9.81 8.71 -25.54
CA TYR A 298 9.59 10.00 -24.87
C TYR A 298 10.92 10.64 -24.47
N PRO A 299 11.51 11.49 -25.33
CA PRO A 299 12.76 12.20 -25.04
C PRO A 299 12.66 13.13 -23.81
N ALA A 300 11.46 13.61 -23.47
CA ALA A 300 11.23 14.49 -22.33
C ALA A 300 11.70 13.90 -20.97
N LEU A 301 11.80 12.58 -20.86
CA LEU A 301 12.31 11.90 -19.66
C LEU A 301 13.76 12.28 -19.34
N LEU A 302 14.59 12.57 -20.35
CA LEU A 302 15.96 13.05 -20.13
C LEU A 302 15.97 14.42 -19.45
N GLU A 303 15.06 15.32 -19.84
CA GLU A 303 14.94 16.64 -19.22
C GLU A 303 14.55 16.56 -17.75
N VAL A 304 13.74 15.56 -17.38
CA VAL A 304 13.40 15.28 -15.98
C VAL A 304 14.66 14.88 -15.19
N LEU A 305 15.50 14.00 -15.73
CA LEU A 305 16.74 13.61 -15.06
C LEU A 305 17.74 14.76 -14.92
N ARG A 306 17.85 15.63 -15.94
CA ARG A 306 18.70 16.82 -15.90
C ARG A 306 18.29 17.83 -14.83
N GLN A 307 17.02 17.84 -14.43
CA GLN A 307 16.50 18.70 -13.38
C GLN A 307 16.77 18.17 -11.96
N VAL A 308 17.33 16.96 -11.80
CA VAL A 308 17.62 16.39 -10.49
C VAL A 308 18.77 17.19 -9.82
N PRO A 309 18.53 17.78 -8.63
CA PRO A 309 19.56 18.54 -7.92
C PRO A 309 20.80 17.69 -7.63
N ASN A 310 21.99 18.31 -7.67
CA ASN A 310 23.27 17.69 -7.35
C ASN A 310 23.68 16.49 -8.25
N SER A 311 22.97 16.27 -9.37
CA SER A 311 23.41 15.33 -10.41
C SER A 311 24.50 15.99 -11.28
N MET A 312 25.52 15.22 -11.66
CA MET A 312 26.55 15.70 -12.60
C MET A 312 26.03 15.54 -14.03
N PRO A 313 25.99 16.59 -14.86
CA PRO A 313 25.46 16.51 -16.22
C PRO A 313 26.15 15.41 -17.04
N GLU A 314 27.46 15.22 -16.90
CA GLU A 314 28.17 14.17 -17.65
C GLU A 314 27.72 12.76 -17.25
N ASN A 315 27.37 12.54 -15.98
CA ASN A 315 26.87 11.24 -15.53
C ASN A 315 25.48 10.95 -16.11
N VAL A 316 24.62 11.97 -16.23
CA VAL A 316 23.28 11.86 -16.83
C VAL A 316 23.40 11.52 -18.32
N GLU A 317 24.25 12.24 -19.06
CA GLU A 317 24.47 11.99 -20.49
C GLU A 317 25.10 10.60 -20.76
N GLN A 318 26.11 10.21 -19.98
CA GLN A 318 26.72 8.87 -20.09
C GLN A 318 25.71 7.76 -19.79
N PHE A 319 24.83 7.99 -18.82
CA PHE A 319 23.76 7.05 -18.50
C PHE A 319 22.76 6.95 -19.65
N ASP A 320 22.30 8.07 -20.21
CA ASP A 320 21.35 8.07 -21.33
C ASP A 320 21.89 7.33 -22.55
N GLN A 321 23.13 7.63 -22.95
CA GLN A 321 23.80 6.96 -24.07
C GLN A 321 23.91 5.45 -23.83
N ARG A 322 24.25 5.04 -22.60
CA ARG A 322 24.33 3.62 -22.23
C ARG A 322 22.97 2.93 -22.32
N ILE A 323 21.90 3.57 -21.88
CA ILE A 323 20.54 3.00 -21.98
C ILE A 323 20.13 2.85 -23.43
N ILE A 324 20.29 3.88 -24.26
CA ILE A 324 19.96 3.83 -25.69
C ILE A 324 20.73 2.68 -26.38
N THR A 325 22.03 2.56 -26.09
CA THR A 325 22.87 1.47 -26.65
C THR A 325 22.41 0.09 -26.18
N THR A 326 22.07 -0.04 -24.89
CA THR A 326 21.61 -1.31 -24.30
C THR A 326 20.30 -1.77 -24.91
N ILE A 327 19.38 -0.84 -25.18
CA ILE A 327 18.08 -1.11 -25.81
C ILE A 327 18.27 -1.49 -27.27
N GLN A 328 19.11 -0.75 -28.02
CA GLN A 328 19.43 -1.05 -29.42
C GLN A 328 20.06 -2.44 -29.61
N ASN A 329 20.86 -2.89 -28.65
CA ASN A 329 21.52 -4.20 -28.68
C ASN A 329 20.66 -5.32 -28.05
N GLU A 330 19.41 -5.03 -27.66
CA GLU A 330 18.49 -5.97 -26.99
C GLU A 330 19.08 -6.63 -25.71
N GLU A 331 19.97 -5.92 -25.00
CA GLU A 331 20.68 -6.46 -23.83
C GLU A 331 20.03 -6.08 -22.50
N GLU A 332 18.93 -5.34 -22.52
CA GLU A 332 18.27 -4.86 -21.29
C GLU A 332 17.83 -6.01 -20.38
N GLY A 333 17.33 -7.11 -20.96
CA GLY A 333 16.94 -8.31 -20.23
C GLY A 333 18.10 -9.03 -19.52
N LYS A 334 19.36 -8.72 -19.89
CA LYS A 334 20.57 -9.29 -19.26
C LYS A 334 20.98 -8.51 -18.00
N MET A 335 20.42 -7.32 -17.77
CA MET A 335 20.77 -6.49 -16.62
C MET A 335 20.00 -6.92 -15.37
N HIS A 336 20.70 -7.51 -14.42
CA HIS A 336 20.14 -7.80 -13.09
C HIS A 336 19.93 -6.53 -12.26
N ASP A 337 18.97 -6.57 -11.32
CA ASP A 337 18.57 -5.43 -10.47
C ASP A 337 19.74 -4.75 -9.77
N LYS A 338 20.76 -5.49 -9.34
CA LYS A 338 21.95 -4.90 -8.73
C LYS A 338 22.62 -3.88 -9.65
N ILE A 339 22.78 -4.23 -10.93
CA ILE A 339 23.41 -3.36 -11.93
C ILE A 339 22.52 -2.14 -12.19
N LYS A 340 21.21 -2.34 -12.35
CA LYS A 340 20.23 -1.26 -12.55
C LYS A 340 20.31 -0.22 -11.42
N ARG A 341 20.30 -0.70 -10.16
CA ARG A 341 20.43 0.15 -8.97
C ARG A 341 21.75 0.90 -8.92
N ASP A 342 22.87 0.23 -9.21
CA ASP A 342 24.19 0.85 -9.11
C ASP A 342 24.37 1.95 -10.16
N LEU A 343 23.85 1.76 -11.38
CA LEU A 343 23.82 2.81 -12.40
C LEU A 343 22.99 4.01 -11.94
N MET A 344 21.78 3.76 -11.46
CA MET A 344 20.89 4.83 -11.05
C MET A 344 21.41 5.58 -9.82
N ARG A 345 22.04 4.86 -8.89
CA ARG A 345 22.75 5.47 -7.75
C ARG A 345 23.87 6.39 -8.20
N LYS A 346 24.66 6.01 -9.21
CA LYS A 346 25.75 6.85 -9.75
C LYS A 346 25.21 8.17 -10.33
N VAL A 347 24.03 8.14 -10.93
CA VAL A 347 23.39 9.32 -11.55
C VAL A 347 22.75 10.23 -10.50
N LEU A 348 21.98 9.65 -9.58
CA LEU A 348 21.09 10.40 -8.69
C LEU A 348 21.68 10.69 -7.31
N ILE A 349 22.61 9.86 -6.83
CA ILE A 349 23.19 9.95 -5.50
C ILE A 349 24.68 10.27 -5.66
N SER A 350 24.98 11.54 -5.92
CA SER A 350 26.36 12.03 -5.99
C SER A 350 27.07 11.85 -4.64
N ARG A 351 28.21 11.15 -4.63
CA ARG A 351 29.05 10.91 -3.43
C ARG A 351 29.72 12.15 -2.82
N LYS A 352 29.37 13.37 -3.23
CA LYS A 352 29.97 14.60 -2.66
C LYS A 352 29.22 15.08 -1.41
N VAL A 353 29.24 14.26 -0.37
CA VAL A 353 29.12 14.74 1.03
C VAL A 353 30.23 14.07 1.83
N LYS A 354 31.49 14.44 1.54
CA LYS A 354 32.54 14.41 2.56
C LYS A 354 32.44 15.73 3.32
N ILE A 355 31.47 15.83 4.23
CA ILE A 355 31.57 16.81 5.28
C ILE A 355 32.68 16.29 6.21
N HIS A 356 33.81 16.98 6.21
CA HIS A 356 34.76 16.92 7.33
C HIS A 356 33.99 17.35 8.58
N HIS A 357 33.56 16.41 9.41
CA HIS A 357 33.48 16.65 10.84
C HIS A 357 34.76 16.09 11.46
N GLY A 358 35.83 16.86 11.28
CA GLY A 358 36.97 16.79 12.16
C GLY A 358 36.64 17.59 13.43
N GLN A 359 36.07 16.94 14.43
CA GLN A 359 36.32 17.32 15.81
C GLN A 359 36.79 16.06 16.55
N LYS A 360 38.12 15.95 16.62
CA LYS A 360 38.80 15.14 17.62
C LYS A 360 38.39 15.70 18.99
N SER A 361 37.57 14.97 19.72
CA SER A 361 37.61 15.02 21.18
C SER A 361 38.71 14.06 21.61
N SER A 362 39.92 14.59 21.79
CA SER A 362 40.95 13.93 22.59
C SER A 362 40.77 14.40 24.02
N ASN A 363 40.17 13.57 24.85
CA ASN A 363 40.26 13.68 26.30
C ASN A 363 41.73 13.55 26.69
N GLY A 364 42.32 14.66 27.13
CA GLY A 364 43.56 14.67 27.89
C GLY A 364 43.22 14.60 29.38
N THR A 365 43.59 13.50 30.01
CA THR A 365 43.73 13.37 31.46
C THR A 365 45.20 13.04 31.73
N GLU A 366 45.96 14.04 32.14
CA GLU A 366 47.28 13.96 32.80
C GLU A 366 47.25 15.13 33.81
N GLU A 367 46.93 14.89 35.08
CA GLU A 367 47.88 14.65 36.17
C GLU A 367 48.93 15.77 36.29
N ASP A 368 48.57 16.83 37.03
CA ASP A 368 49.50 17.82 37.56
C ASP A 368 50.33 17.20 38.69
N GLY A 369 51.64 17.10 38.46
CA GLY A 369 52.66 16.88 39.48
C GLY A 369 53.74 17.96 39.39
N GLU A 370 53.79 18.80 40.41
CA GLU A 370 54.99 19.42 41.04
C GLU A 370 56.29 19.55 40.21
N MET A 371 56.74 20.79 39.96
CA MET A 371 57.84 21.42 40.73
C MET A 371 58.23 22.81 40.16
N ASP A 372 58.52 23.70 41.12
CA ASP A 372 59.19 25.01 41.10
C ASP A 372 58.41 26.28 40.69
#